data_AF-A0AAV0XMN7-F1
#
_entry.id   AF-A0AAV0XMN7-F1
#
_cell.length_a   1.000
_cell.length_b   1.000
_cell.length_c   1.000
_cell.angle_alpha   90.00
_cell.angle_beta   90.00
_cell.angle_gamma   90.00
#
_symmetry.space_group_name_H-M   'P 1'
#
loop_
_entity.id
_entity.type
_entity.pdbx_description
1 polymer ?
#
loop_
_entity_poly.entity_id
_entity_poly.type
_entity_poly.pdbx_seq_one_letter_code
_entity_poly.pdbx_strand_id
1 'polypeptide(L)'
;MEALSVCNPEIYPNIFKLLTIFVTLPVSTAQNERSFSSLKKIKTYLRNTMGQKRLNGLTMLSINRKDRIESKQVLDKLAVKKRRLPLIL
;
A
#
# COMPACT_ATOMS: atom_id res chain seq x y z
N MET A 1 9.75 -12.08 17.21
CA MET A 1 8.81 -13.20 16.99
C MET A 1 8.92 -14.20 18.13
N GLU A 2 10.13 -14.66 18.46
CA GLU A 2 10.37 -15.64 19.53
C GLU A 2 9.87 -15.20 20.92
N ALA A 3 9.97 -13.92 21.27
CA ALA A 3 9.43 -13.42 22.55
C ALA A 3 7.90 -13.50 22.66
N LEU A 4 7.17 -13.44 21.53
CA LEU A 4 5.70 -13.55 21.51
C LEU A 4 5.27 -15.02 21.61
N SER A 5 6.04 -15.96 21.06
CA SER A 5 5.75 -17.40 21.15
C SER A 5 6.03 -17.99 22.54
N VAL A 6 6.89 -17.35 23.33
CA VAL A 6 7.20 -17.77 24.71
C VAL A 6 6.22 -17.18 25.72
N CYS A 7 5.56 -16.06 25.40
CA CYS A 7 4.64 -15.39 26.33
C CYS A 7 3.25 -16.02 26.25
N ASN A 8 2.83 -16.73 27.31
CA ASN A 8 1.51 -17.36 27.36
C ASN A 8 0.40 -16.29 27.58
N PRO A 9 -0.51 -16.07 26.62
CA PRO A 9 -1.50 -14.99 26.65
C PRO A 9 -2.52 -15.12 27.78
N GLU A 10 -2.73 -16.32 28.34
CA GLU A 10 -3.65 -16.55 29.46
C GLU A 10 -3.08 -16.10 30.81
N ILE A 11 -1.76 -16.22 30.99
CA ILE A 11 -1.08 -15.89 32.25
C ILE A 11 -0.70 -14.41 32.28
N TYR A 12 -0.31 -13.82 31.14
CA TYR A 12 0.13 -12.43 31.05
C TYR A 12 -0.55 -11.66 29.90
N PRO A 13 -1.86 -11.41 29.97
CA PRO A 13 -2.62 -10.83 28.87
C PRO A 13 -2.18 -9.40 28.49
N ASN A 14 -1.75 -8.60 29.47
CA ASN A 14 -1.28 -7.23 29.24
C ASN A 14 0.10 -7.18 28.59
N ILE A 15 1.01 -8.06 29.00
CA ILE A 15 2.37 -8.16 28.45
C ILE A 15 2.32 -8.67 27.02
N PHE A 16 1.47 -9.67 26.75
CA PHE A 16 1.24 -10.17 25.40
C PHE A 16 0.72 -9.09 24.45
N LYS A 17 -0.24 -8.26 24.89
CA LYS A 17 -0.73 -7.12 24.11
C LYS A 17 0.36 -6.08 23.84
N LEU A 18 1.16 -5.74 24.84
CA LEU A 18 2.27 -4.79 24.67
C LEU A 18 3.31 -5.30 23.67
N LEU A 19 3.72 -6.57 23.79
CA LEU A 19 4.64 -7.21 22.85
C LEU A 19 4.07 -7.24 21.44
N THR A 20 2.77 -7.52 21.29
CA THR A 20 2.09 -7.49 19.99
C THR A 20 2.18 -6.10 19.36
N ILE A 21 1.84 -5.06 20.12
CA ILE A 21 1.96 -3.66 19.65
C ILE A 21 3.42 -3.37 19.26
N PHE A 22 4.38 -3.75 20.11
CA PHE A 22 5.80 -3.50 19.88
C PHE A 22 6.34 -4.17 18.60
N VAL A 23 5.87 -5.38 18.29
CA VAL A 23 6.24 -6.10 17.05
C VAL A 23 5.56 -5.52 15.81
N THR A 24 4.34 -4.98 15.95
CA THR A 24 3.64 -4.32 14.83
C THR A 24 4.15 -2.91 14.54
N LEU A 25 4.76 -2.26 15.54
CA LEU A 25 5.42 -0.99 15.32
C LEU A 25 6.60 -1.21 14.36
N PRO A 26 6.68 -0.44 13.27
CA PRO A 26 7.80 -0.53 12.37
C PRO A 26 9.07 -0.07 13.10
N VAL A 27 9.88 -1.03 13.55
CA VAL A 27 11.18 -0.75 14.18
C VAL A 27 12.15 -0.10 13.18
N SER A 28 11.89 -0.26 11.87
CA SER A 28 12.71 0.28 10.80
C SER A 28 11.97 1.34 9.98
N THR A 29 12.61 2.49 9.78
CA THR A 29 12.15 3.56 8.90
C THR A 29 12.17 3.17 7.42
N ALA A 30 12.85 2.07 7.06
CA ALA A 30 13.07 1.65 5.67
C ALA A 30 11.78 1.42 4.88
N GLN A 31 10.70 0.93 5.53
CA GLN A 31 9.41 0.72 4.85
C GLN A 31 8.75 2.05 4.47
N ASN A 32 8.87 3.06 5.33
CA ASN A 32 8.35 4.40 5.07
C ASN A 32 9.20 5.09 3.99
N GLU A 33 10.52 4.99 4.07
CA GLU A 33 11.46 5.52 3.06
C GLU A 33 11.20 4.92 1.67
N ARG A 34 10.95 3.61 1.58
CA ARG A 34 10.58 2.94 0.32
C ARG A 34 9.29 3.50 -0.26
N SER A 35 8.32 3.81 0.61
CA SER A 35 7.04 4.40 0.21
C SER A 35 7.22 5.85 -0.28
N PHE A 36 8.00 6.67 0.43
CA PHE A 36 8.32 8.04 0.02
C PHE A 36 9.18 8.10 -1.25
N SER A 37 10.12 7.19 -1.42
CA SER A 37 10.91 7.06 -2.66
C SER A 37 10.01 6.74 -3.86
N SER A 38 9.04 5.83 -3.68
CA SER A 38 8.03 5.52 -4.69
C SER A 38 7.13 6.71 -4.99
N LEU A 39 6.71 7.46 -3.96
CA LEU A 39 5.92 8.68 -4.10
C LEU A 39 6.67 9.75 -4.90
N LYS A 40 7.96 9.96 -4.62
CA LYS A 40 8.83 10.91 -5.32
C LYS A 40 9.00 10.58 -6.81
N LYS A 41 9.02 9.28 -7.16
CA LYS A 41 9.05 8.84 -8.58
C LYS A 41 7.74 9.11 -9.31
N ILE A 42 6.59 9.04 -8.61
CA ILE A 42 5.26 9.23 -9.20
C ILE A 42 4.88 10.71 -9.30
N LYS A 43 5.19 11.49 -8.25
CA LYS A 43 4.94 12.94 -8.20
C LYS A 43 6.17 13.70 -8.69
N THR A 44 6.24 13.87 -10.01
CA THR A 44 7.27 14.67 -10.67
C THR A 44 6.78 16.10 -10.95
N TYR A 45 7.72 17.00 -11.25
CA TYR A 45 7.42 18.41 -11.58
C TYR A 45 6.35 18.54 -12.68
N LEU A 46 6.51 17.79 -13.77
CA LEU A 46 5.56 17.77 -14.89
C LEU A 46 4.19 17.17 -14.54
N ARG A 47 4.08 16.42 -13.43
CA ARG A 47 2.85 15.74 -12.98
C ARG A 47 2.30 16.30 -11.68
N ASN A 48 2.64 17.55 -11.35
CA ASN A 48 2.28 18.15 -10.06
C ASN A 48 0.76 18.45 -9.92
N THR A 49 0.04 18.59 -11.03
CA THR A 49 -1.42 18.88 -11.05
C THR A 49 -2.30 17.65 -10.76
N MET A 50 -1.71 16.51 -10.41
CA MET A 50 -2.46 15.28 -10.16
C MET A 50 -3.22 15.32 -8.82
N GLY A 51 -4.51 14.97 -8.84
CA GLY A 51 -5.33 14.88 -7.63
C GLY A 51 -4.92 13.74 -6.69
N GLN A 52 -5.16 13.93 -5.39
CA GLN A 52 -4.74 13.00 -4.31
C GLN A 52 -5.25 11.57 -4.50
N LYS A 53 -6.52 11.40 -4.92
CA LYS A 53 -7.10 10.07 -5.17
C LYS A 53 -6.28 9.25 -6.19
N ARG A 54 -5.83 9.91 -7.26
CA ARG A 54 -5.03 9.26 -8.31
C ARG A 54 -3.60 9.00 -7.83
N LEU A 55 -3.00 9.96 -7.13
CA LEU A 55 -1.66 9.83 -6.57
C LEU A 55 -1.58 8.64 -5.61
N ASN A 56 -2.49 8.55 -4.65
CA ASN A 56 -2.53 7.46 -3.66
C ASN A 56 -2.80 6.09 -4.29
N GLY A 57 -3.68 6.02 -5.30
CA GLY A 57 -3.92 4.78 -6.02
C GLY A 57 -2.67 4.27 -6.76
N LEU A 58 -1.94 5.17 -7.43
CA LEU A 58 -0.71 4.82 -8.15
C LEU A 58 0.43 4.43 -7.20
N THR A 59 0.56 5.11 -6.05
CA THR A 59 1.60 4.80 -5.06
C THR A 59 1.34 3.44 -4.42
N MET A 60 0.09 3.16 -4.04
CA MET A 60 -0.31 1.87 -3.49
C MET A 60 -0.06 0.72 -4.47
N LEU A 61 -0.34 0.93 -5.76
CA LEU A 61 -0.03 -0.03 -6.82
C LEU A 61 1.49 -0.24 -6.99
N SER A 62 2.28 0.83 -6.92
CA SER A 62 3.74 0.73 -7.07
C SER A 62 4.44 0.10 -5.86
N ILE A 63 3.85 0.19 -4.66
CA ILE A 63 4.38 -0.45 -3.44
C ILE A 63 3.98 -1.93 -3.41
N ASN A 64 2.71 -2.24 -3.69
CA ASN A 64 2.16 -3.60 -3.63
C ASN A 64 2.29 -4.34 -4.98
N ARG A 65 3.48 -4.38 -5.56
CA ARG A 65 3.72 -5.06 -6.86
C ARG A 65 3.58 -6.59 -6.81
N LYS A 66 3.52 -7.17 -5.61
CA LYS A 66 3.37 -8.61 -5.40
C LYS A 66 1.95 -9.09 -5.71
N ASP A 67 0.97 -8.21 -5.52
CA ASP A 67 -0.42 -8.50 -5.85
C ASP A 67 -0.60 -8.34 -7.36
N ARG A 68 -0.61 -9.46 -8.09
CA ARG A 68 -0.79 -9.46 -9.54
C ARG A 68 -2.22 -9.04 -9.86
N ILE A 69 -2.39 -7.84 -10.39
CA ILE A 69 -3.65 -7.39 -10.95
C ILE A 69 -3.81 -7.99 -12.34
N GLU A 70 -4.86 -8.76 -12.56
CA GLU A 70 -5.16 -9.35 -13.85
C GLU A 70 -5.70 -8.28 -14.82
N SER A 71 -5.10 -8.17 -16.01
CA SER A 71 -5.43 -7.15 -17.00
C SER A 71 -6.91 -7.21 -17.44
N LYS A 72 -7.51 -8.41 -17.47
CA LYS A 72 -8.93 -8.61 -17.82
C LYS A 72 -9.86 -7.88 -16.85
N GLN A 73 -9.63 -8.02 -15.55
CA GLN A 73 -10.45 -7.38 -14.51
C GLN A 73 -10.38 -5.85 -14.59
N VAL A 74 -9.22 -5.31 -14.97
CA VAL A 74 -9.04 -3.86 -15.18
C VAL A 74 -9.81 -3.41 -16.41
N LEU A 75 -9.75 -4.18 -17.50
CA LEU A 75 -10.47 -3.88 -18.74
C LEU A 75 -11.99 -3.88 -18.52
N ASP A 76 -12.52 -4.90 -17.85
CA ASP A 76 -13.95 -5.03 -17.55
C ASP A 76 -14.44 -3.84 -16.69
N LYS A 77 -13.69 -3.48 -15.64
CA LYS A 77 -14.01 -2.30 -14.81
C LYS A 77 -13.94 -0.98 -15.58
N LEU A 78 -13.00 -0.85 -16.52
CA LEU A 78 -12.88 0.34 -17.36
C LEU A 78 -13.98 0.40 -18.43
N ALA A 79 -14.46 -0.74 -18.93
CA ALA A 79 -15.51 -0.82 -19.94
C ALA A 79 -16.87 -0.31 -19.41
N VAL A 80 -17.17 -0.56 -18.13
CA VAL A 80 -18.41 -0.08 -17.47
C VAL A 80 -18.46 1.45 -17.36
N LYS A 81 -17.31 2.12 -17.29
CA LYS A 81 -17.26 3.57 -17.04
C LYS A 81 -17.34 4.35 -18.36
N LYS A 82 -18.29 5.30 -18.45
CA LYS A 82 -18.42 6.18 -19.62
C LYS A 82 -17.10 6.90 -19.89
N ARG A 83 -16.48 6.62 -21.04
CA ARG A 83 -15.18 7.18 -21.42
C ARG A 83 -15.31 8.67 -21.70
N ARG A 84 -14.30 9.44 -21.30
CA ARG A 84 -14.22 10.89 -21.56
C ARG A 84 -13.73 11.22 -22.97
N LEU A 85 -13.06 10.29 -23.64
CA LEU A 85 -12.50 10.46 -24.98
C LEU A 85 -12.99 9.30 -25.87
N PRO A 86 -13.46 9.57 -27.09
CA PRO A 86 -13.74 8.55 -28.08
C PRO A 86 -12.42 7.95 -28.56
N LEU A 87 -12.33 6.62 -28.57
CA LEU A 87 -11.27 5.91 -29.29
C LEU A 87 -11.69 5.91 -30.76
N ILE A 88 -11.08 6.77 -31.56
CA ILE A 88 -11.10 6.63 -33.01
C ILE A 88 -10.06 5.53 -33.28
N LEU A 89 -10.53 4.36 -33.66
CA LEU A 89 -9.70 3.21 -34.00
C LEU A 89 -9.37 3.27 -35.49
#